data_AF-A0A2G8S9L0-F1
#
_entry.id   AF-A0A2G8S9L0-F1
#
_cell.length_a   1.000
_cell.length_b   1.000
_cell.length_c   1.000
_cell.angle_alpha   90.00
_cell.angle_beta   90.00
_cell.angle_gamma   90.00
#
_symmetry.space_group_name_H-M   'P 1'
#
loop_
_entity.id
_entity.type
_entity.pdbx_description
1 polymer ?
#
loop_
_entity_poly.entity_id
_entity_poly.type
_entity_poly.pdbx_seq_one_letter_code
_entity_poly.pdbx_strand_id
1 'polypeptide(L)'
;MVEEEEEDKPPPPGFLPEWDGTEESLLDALATGRTLRNAPKLFVSATYTYSQQLAEQEYQKKEIRPVEEIVPKQYHEYLRVFSKEASERLPDHGPYDHAIELVPDARMFHSKVDL
;
A
#
# COMPACT_ATOMS: atom_id res chain seq x y z
N MET A 1 -11.98 -7.66 -56.89
CA MET A 1 -11.30 -8.32 -55.77
C MET A 1 -11.77 -7.60 -54.55
N VAL A 2 -12.64 -8.25 -53.78
CA VAL A 2 -13.21 -7.69 -52.55
C VAL A 2 -12.11 -7.85 -51.51
N GLU A 3 -11.55 -6.73 -51.07
CA GLU A 3 -10.70 -6.71 -49.87
C GLU A 3 -11.66 -7.01 -48.72
N GLU A 4 -11.55 -8.23 -48.19
CA GLU A 4 -12.29 -8.67 -47.02
C GLU A 4 -11.90 -7.75 -45.88
N GLU A 5 -12.82 -6.86 -45.49
CA GLU A 5 -12.79 -6.20 -44.19
C GLU A 5 -12.65 -7.29 -43.14
N GLU A 6 -11.49 -7.33 -42.48
CA GLU A 6 -11.23 -8.23 -41.37
C GLU A 6 -12.19 -7.83 -40.24
N GLU A 7 -13.31 -8.55 -40.19
CA GLU A 7 -14.40 -8.37 -39.25
C GLU A 7 -13.83 -8.46 -37.82
N ASP A 8 -13.89 -7.34 -37.09
CA ASP A 8 -13.50 -7.18 -35.68
C ASP A 8 -14.35 -8.10 -34.79
N LYS A 9 -14.01 -9.38 -34.80
CA LYS A 9 -14.63 -10.39 -33.96
C LYS A 9 -14.27 -10.04 -32.52
N PRO A 10 -15.26 -9.80 -31.64
CA PRO A 10 -14.98 -9.40 -30.27
C PRO A 10 -14.05 -10.43 -29.63
N PRO A 11 -12.98 -9.98 -28.96
CA PRO A 11 -12.03 -10.89 -28.33
C PRO A 11 -12.78 -11.84 -27.40
N PRO A 12 -12.39 -13.13 -27.35
CA PRO A 12 -13.09 -14.11 -26.54
C PRO A 12 -13.16 -13.62 -25.09
N PRO A 13 -14.28 -13.84 -24.38
CA PRO A 13 -14.45 -13.36 -23.02
C PRO A 13 -13.29 -13.84 -22.13
N GLY A 14 -12.49 -12.90 -21.63
CA GLY A 14 -11.26 -13.16 -20.87
C GLY A 14 -9.94 -12.93 -21.63
N PHE A 15 -9.97 -12.55 -22.91
CA PHE A 15 -8.79 -12.17 -23.66
C PHE A 15 -8.42 -10.72 -23.40
N LEU A 16 -7.50 -10.51 -22.46
CA LEU A 16 -6.90 -9.20 -22.23
C LEU A 16 -6.08 -8.76 -23.47
N PRO A 17 -6.26 -7.53 -23.98
CA PRO A 17 -5.46 -7.02 -25.09
C PRO A 17 -3.97 -6.95 -24.72
N GLU A 18 -3.09 -7.16 -25.69
CA GLU A 18 -1.64 -7.00 -25.47
C GLU A 18 -1.28 -5.51 -25.40
N TRP A 19 -0.33 -5.17 -24.53
CA TRP A 19 0.21 -3.82 -24.47
C TRP A 19 1.14 -3.57 -25.66
N ASP A 20 0.89 -2.49 -26.38
CA ASP A 20 1.65 -2.07 -27.57
C ASP A 20 2.96 -1.32 -27.24
N GLY A 21 3.31 -1.17 -25.95
CA GLY A 21 4.51 -0.47 -25.51
C GLY A 21 4.34 1.04 -25.38
N THR A 22 3.16 1.60 -25.69
CA THR A 22 2.89 3.04 -25.62
C THR A 22 2.27 3.45 -24.28
N GLU A 23 2.55 4.68 -23.83
CA GLU A 23 1.92 5.25 -22.64
C GLU A 23 0.44 5.59 -22.89
N GLU A 24 0.09 5.94 -24.11
CA GLU A 24 -1.28 6.32 -24.51
C GLU A 24 -2.26 5.14 -24.36
N SER A 25 -1.89 3.95 -24.84
CA SER A 25 -2.72 2.74 -24.69
C SER A 25 -2.91 2.36 -23.23
N LEU A 26 -1.91 2.65 -22.39
CA LEU A 26 -1.94 2.38 -20.96
C LEU A 26 -2.87 3.36 -20.22
N LEU A 27 -2.82 4.65 -20.56
CA LEU A 27 -3.71 5.67 -20.00
C LEU A 27 -5.17 5.46 -20.40
N ASP A 28 -5.43 5.06 -21.65
CA ASP A 28 -6.78 4.73 -22.13
C ASP A 28 -7.36 3.49 -21.44
N ALA A 29 -6.54 2.44 -21.29
CA ALA A 29 -6.92 1.25 -20.54
C ALA A 29 -7.26 1.57 -19.07
N LEU A 30 -6.47 2.44 -18.43
CA LEU A 30 -6.75 2.93 -17.07
C LEU A 30 -8.06 3.72 -16.99
N ALA A 31 -8.27 4.67 -17.90
CA ALA A 31 -9.49 5.47 -17.95
C ALA A 31 -10.75 4.59 -18.14
N THR A 32 -10.60 3.46 -18.82
CA THR A 32 -11.68 2.52 -19.13
C THR A 32 -11.76 1.33 -18.13
N GLY A 33 -10.86 1.26 -17.14
CA GLY A 33 -10.82 0.18 -16.16
C GLY A 33 -10.44 -1.19 -16.73
N ARG A 34 -9.67 -1.23 -17.82
CA ARG A 34 -9.19 -2.44 -18.50
C ARG A 34 -7.74 -2.73 -18.14
N THR A 35 -7.36 -4.00 -18.17
CA THR A 35 -5.96 -4.44 -17.96
C THR A 35 -5.38 -4.97 -19.26
N LEU A 36 -4.12 -4.63 -19.56
CA LEU A 36 -3.39 -5.12 -20.74
C LEU A 36 -2.42 -6.25 -20.36
N ARG A 37 -2.24 -7.27 -21.21
CA ARG A 37 -1.20 -8.31 -21.04
C ARG A 37 0.17 -7.73 -21.35
N ASN A 38 1.20 -8.22 -20.67
CA ASN A 38 2.59 -7.78 -20.83
C ASN A 38 2.83 -6.28 -20.60
N ALA A 39 1.81 -5.52 -20.18
CA ALA A 39 1.98 -4.17 -19.66
C ALA A 39 2.95 -4.20 -18.48
N PRO A 40 3.75 -3.13 -18.28
CA PRO A 40 4.51 -3.01 -17.07
C PRO A 40 3.50 -3.08 -15.94
N LYS A 41 3.82 -3.84 -14.88
CA LYS A 41 3.00 -3.94 -13.68
C LYS A 41 3.06 -2.60 -12.95
N LEU A 42 2.51 -1.56 -13.57
CA LEU A 42 2.19 -0.31 -12.93
C LEU A 42 1.08 -0.68 -11.98
N PHE A 43 1.46 -0.80 -10.72
CA PHE A 43 0.54 -0.91 -9.61
C PHE A 43 -0.41 0.28 -9.76
N VAL A 44 -1.65 0.02 -10.19
CA VAL A 44 -2.68 1.05 -10.35
C VAL A 44 -3.08 1.49 -8.95
N SER A 45 -2.34 2.48 -8.44
CA SER A 45 -2.70 3.67 -7.65
C SER A 45 -3.98 3.71 -6.80
N ALA A 46 -4.55 2.60 -6.35
CA ALA A 46 -5.47 2.64 -5.20
C ALA A 46 -4.70 2.74 -3.87
N THR A 47 -3.52 2.11 -3.77
CA THR A 47 -2.78 1.99 -2.50
C THR A 47 -1.38 2.58 -2.52
N TYR A 48 -0.78 2.80 -3.70
CA TYR A 48 0.64 3.14 -3.78
C TYR A 48 0.92 4.15 -4.90
N THR A 49 1.42 5.33 -4.52
CA THR A 49 1.62 6.47 -5.43
C THR A 49 3.10 6.62 -5.79
N TYR A 50 3.38 7.28 -6.91
CA TYR A 50 4.76 7.57 -7.34
C TYR A 50 5.58 8.32 -6.28
N SER A 51 4.92 9.20 -5.52
CA SER A 51 5.56 9.90 -4.38
C SER A 51 6.04 8.92 -3.30
N GLN A 52 5.29 7.85 -3.03
CA GLN A 52 5.68 6.82 -2.06
C GLN A 52 6.88 6.01 -2.57
N GLN A 53 6.91 5.68 -3.87
CA GLN A 53 8.05 5.01 -4.52
C GLN A 53 9.34 5.83 -4.38
N LEU A 54 9.28 7.13 -4.69
CA LEU A 54 10.44 8.00 -4.54
C LEU A 54 10.87 8.10 -3.07
N ALA A 55 9.92 8.25 -2.15
CA ALA A 55 10.20 8.33 -0.72
C ALA A 55 10.89 7.05 -0.21
N GLU A 56 10.45 5.87 -0.66
CA GLU A 56 11.09 4.60 -0.31
C GLU A 56 12.47 4.45 -0.93
N GLN A 57 12.65 4.75 -2.21
CA GLN A 57 13.98 4.69 -2.84
C GLN A 57 14.98 5.61 -2.13
N GLU A 58 14.55 6.81 -1.72
CA GLU A 58 15.37 7.70 -0.91
C GLU A 58 15.58 7.18 0.51
N TYR A 59 14.58 6.56 1.12
CA TYR A 59 14.71 5.94 2.43
C TYR A 59 15.72 4.78 2.43
N GLN A 60 15.72 3.94 1.40
CA GLN A 60 16.65 2.82 1.26
C GLN A 60 18.10 3.26 1.04
N LYS A 61 18.32 4.46 0.52
CA LYS A 61 19.66 5.06 0.39
C LYS A 61 20.16 5.68 1.70
N LYS A 62 19.28 5.95 2.68
CA LYS A 62 19.68 6.57 3.94
C LYS A 62 20.39 5.55 4.82
N GLU A 63 21.59 5.90 5.25
CA GLU A 63 22.30 5.15 6.28
C GLU A 63 21.57 5.27 7.62
N ILE A 64 21.42 4.15 8.32
CA ILE A 64 20.83 4.11 9.66
C ILE A 64 21.86 4.70 10.62
N ARG A 65 21.67 5.97 10.98
CA ARG A 65 22.48 6.65 12.00
C ARG A 65 22.07 6.20 13.40
N PRO A 66 23.02 6.18 14.36
CA PRO A 66 22.71 5.83 15.74
C PRO A 66 21.75 6.86 16.37
N VAL A 67 20.92 6.40 17.31
CA VAL A 67 19.85 7.21 17.93
C VAL A 67 20.44 8.42 18.67
N GLU A 68 21.63 8.29 19.26
CA GLU A 68 22.31 9.38 19.97
C GLU A 68 22.69 10.55 19.06
N GLU A 69 22.93 10.29 17.77
CA GLU A 69 23.26 11.32 16.78
C GLU A 69 22.00 12.02 16.25
N ILE A 70 20.90 11.27 16.13
CA ILE A 70 19.63 11.79 15.61
C ILE A 70 18.90 12.60 16.69
N VAL A 71 18.93 12.15 17.94
CA VAL A 71 18.19 12.75 19.05
C VAL A 71 18.98 13.94 19.62
N PRO A 72 18.36 15.14 19.73
CA PRO A 72 19.00 16.29 20.35
C PRO A 72 19.47 16.02 21.79
N LYS A 73 20.62 16.59 22.18
CA LYS A 73 21.26 16.37 23.51
C LYS A 73 20.33 16.59 24.70
N GLN A 74 19.42 17.56 24.62
CA GLN A 74 18.44 17.84 25.67
C GLN A 74 17.50 16.67 25.99
N TYR A 75 17.34 15.73 25.05
CA TYR A 75 16.49 14.55 25.20
C TYR A 75 17.29 13.26 25.41
N HIS A 76 18.60 13.36 25.65
CA HIS A 76 19.44 12.17 25.82
C HIS A 76 19.07 11.36 27.07
N GLU A 77 18.47 11.98 28.08
CA GLU A 77 17.87 11.29 29.24
C GLU A 77 16.77 10.29 28.83
N TYR A 78 16.08 10.55 27.71
CA TYR A 78 14.97 9.76 27.21
C TYR A 78 15.32 8.88 26.01
N LEU A 79 16.61 8.63 25.73
CA LEU A 79 17.04 7.79 24.58
C LEU A 79 16.34 6.44 24.54
N ARG A 80 16.05 5.86 25.71
CA ARG A 80 15.32 4.59 25.82
C ARG A 80 13.95 4.62 25.15
N VAL A 81 13.26 5.75 25.12
CA VAL A 81 11.94 5.91 24.46
C VAL A 81 12.06 5.81 22.94
N PHE A 82 13.21 6.20 22.38
CA PHE A 82 13.49 6.12 20.95
C PHE A 82 14.04 4.76 20.50
N SER A 83 14.21 3.81 21.43
CA SER A 83 14.62 2.45 21.09
C SER A 83 13.48 1.69 20.43
N LYS A 84 13.77 1.04 19.30
CA LYS A 84 12.83 0.19 18.58
C LYS A 84 12.23 -0.89 19.49
N GLU A 85 13.08 -1.59 20.24
CA GLU A 85 12.65 -2.66 21.15
C GLU A 85 11.70 -2.17 22.25
N ALA A 86 11.90 -0.95 22.75
CA ALA A 86 11.03 -0.35 23.75
C ALA A 86 9.68 0.05 23.14
N SER A 87 9.67 0.55 21.90
CA SER A 87 8.43 0.96 21.21
C SER A 87 7.53 -0.21 20.81
N GLU A 88 8.09 -1.40 20.61
CA GLU A 88 7.34 -2.61 20.24
C GLU A 88 6.60 -3.24 21.45
N ARG A 89 6.95 -2.83 22.66
CA ARG A 89 6.34 -3.34 23.90
C ARG A 89 5.33 -2.34 24.44
N LEU A 90 4.15 -2.85 24.80
CA LEU A 90 3.17 -2.06 25.56
C LEU A 90 3.73 -1.76 26.95
N PRO A 91 3.38 -0.59 27.54
CA PRO A 91 3.71 -0.30 28.92
C PRO A 91 3.02 -1.31 29.86
N ASP A 92 3.56 -1.43 31.08
CA ASP A 92 2.95 -2.27 32.10
C ASP A 92 1.57 -1.74 32.48
N HIS A 93 0.66 -2.66 32.80
CA HIS A 93 -0.70 -2.33 33.19
C HIS A 93 -0.74 -1.41 34.41
N GLY A 94 -1.44 -0.28 34.29
CA GLY A 94 -1.53 0.75 35.31
C GLY A 94 -2.84 0.71 36.10
N PRO A 95 -2.91 1.41 37.26
CA PRO A 95 -4.15 1.55 38.02
C PRO A 95 -5.23 2.36 37.31
N TYR A 96 -4.87 3.07 36.23
CA TYR A 96 -5.77 3.85 35.39
C TYR A 96 -6.19 3.11 34.12
N ASP A 97 -5.79 1.85 33.96
CA ASP A 97 -6.23 1.06 32.82
C ASP A 97 -7.75 0.82 32.94
N HIS A 98 -8.47 1.26 31.92
CA HIS A 98 -9.91 1.07 31.87
C HIS A 98 -10.24 -0.35 31.40
N ALA A 99 -10.88 -1.13 32.27
CA ALA A 99 -11.49 -2.40 31.89
C ALA A 99 -12.87 -2.14 31.26
N ILE A 100 -13.15 -2.80 30.13
CA ILE A 100 -14.49 -2.82 29.53
C ILE A 100 -15.20 -4.06 30.06
N GLU A 101 -16.10 -3.87 31.02
CA GLU A 101 -16.93 -4.95 31.55
C GLU A 101 -18.05 -5.27 30.55
N LEU A 102 -18.05 -6.51 30.05
CA LEU A 102 -19.11 -7.00 29.18
C LEU A 102 -20.28 -7.52 30.01
N VAL A 103 -21.50 -7.21 29.57
CA VAL A 103 -22.71 -7.83 30.12
C VAL A 103 -22.67 -9.35 29.83
N PRO A 104 -23.18 -10.21 30.74
CA PRO A 104 -23.31 -11.64 30.45
C PRO A 104 -24.03 -11.88 29.11
N ASP A 105 -23.54 -12.85 28.33
CA ASP A 105 -24.02 -13.18 26.98
C ASP A 105 -23.82 -12.12 25.88
N ALA A 106 -23.01 -11.09 26.15
CA ALA A 106 -22.63 -10.11 25.13
C ALA A 106 -21.94 -10.79 23.94
N ARG A 107 -22.44 -10.53 22.74
CA ARG A 107 -21.83 -10.99 21.48
C ARG A 107 -20.94 -9.89 20.91
N MET A 108 -19.72 -10.26 20.54
CA MET A 108 -18.85 -9.37 19.77
C MET A 108 -19.46 -9.14 18.39
N PHE A 109 -19.63 -7.88 18.01
CA PHE A 109 -20.12 -7.53 16.68
C PHE A 109 -18.98 -7.59 15.67
N HIS A 110 -19.09 -8.46 14.67
CA HIS A 110 -18.21 -8.46 13.51
C HIS A 110 -18.97 -7.84 12.31
N SER A 111 -18.65 -6.59 11.95
CA SER A 111 -19.12 -6.05 10.67
C SER A 111 -18.13 -6.44 9.59
N LYS A 112 -18.59 -7.17 8.57
CA LYS A 112 -17.80 -7.37 7.35
C LYS A 112 -17.74 -6.02 6.62
N VAL A 113 -16.54 -5.50 6.42
CA VAL A 113 -16.31 -4.35 5.54
C VAL A 113 -16.05 -4.94 4.15
N ASP A 114 -16.99 -4.74 3.24
CA ASP A 114 -16.78 -5.06 1.82
C ASP A 114 -16.00 -3.89 1.19
N LEU A 115 -14.76 -4.17 0.79
CA LEU A 115 -13.87 -3.27 0.05
C LEU A 115 -13.91 -3.62 -1.44
#